data_AF-A0A4Z1GK36-F1
#
_entry.id   AF-A0A4Z1GK36-F1
#
_cell.length_a   1.000
_cell.length_b   1.000
_cell.length_c   1.000
_cell.angle_alpha   90.00
_cell.angle_beta   90.00
_cell.angle_gamma   90.00
#
_symmetry.space_group_name_H-M   'P 1'
#
loop_
_entity.id
_entity.type
_entity.pdbx_description
1 polymer ?
#
loop_
_entity_poly.entity_id
_entity_poly.type
_entity_poly.pdbx_seq_one_letter_code
_entity_poly.pdbx_strand_id
1 'polypeptide(L)'
;MYTALNKLGYRCYDFLELTPRNKENSKLRHIACWLEALRYKVLGIGEPYHPAGFDKLLQGYSVAFSDMPCINFSDEMLAAFPNAKVVLTRREPVAWVKSLESSIYRVVEWRVWPFLRFIDPPKSAII
;
A
#
# COMPACT_ATOMS: atom_id res chain seq x y z
N MET A 1 6.49 8.37 -11.74
CA MET A 1 5.05 8.63 -11.92
C MET A 1 4.50 9.51 -10.80
N TYR A 2 4.62 9.12 -9.53
CA TYR A 2 4.25 9.92 -8.35
C TYR A 2 4.65 11.41 -8.46
N THR A 3 5.94 11.71 -8.68
CA THR A 3 6.43 13.10 -8.77
C THR A 3 5.83 13.88 -9.94
N ALA A 4 5.59 13.22 -11.08
CA ALA A 4 5.04 13.87 -12.26
C ALA A 4 3.58 14.27 -12.04
N LEU A 5 2.79 13.39 -11.43
CA LEU A 5 1.37 13.63 -11.18
C LEU A 5 1.15 14.66 -10.07
N ASN A 6 1.97 14.64 -9.02
CA ASN A 6 2.00 15.72 -8.02
C ASN A 6 2.34 17.09 -8.64
N LYS A 7 3.28 17.14 -9.61
CA LYS A 7 3.59 18.38 -10.36
C LYS A 7 2.41 18.87 -11.21
N LEU A 8 1.55 17.98 -11.68
CA LEU A 8 0.33 18.33 -12.43
C LEU A 8 -0.84 18.73 -11.52
N GLY A 9 -0.64 18.79 -10.19
CA GLY A 9 -1.65 19.19 -9.21
C GLY A 9 -2.50 18.04 -8.66
N TYR A 10 -2.21 16.78 -9.02
CA TYR A 10 -2.89 15.62 -8.45
C TYR A 10 -2.21 15.17 -7.15
N ARG A 11 -2.95 15.05 -6.04
CA ARG A 11 -2.42 14.41 -4.82
C ARG A 11 -2.42 12.89 -4.99
N CYS A 12 -1.24 12.31 -5.15
CA CYS A 12 -1.05 10.88 -5.38
C CYS A 12 -0.82 10.15 -4.06
N TYR A 13 -1.34 8.92 -3.96
CA TYR A 13 -1.06 8.03 -2.83
C TYR A 13 0.06 7.06 -3.24
N ASP A 14 1.07 6.92 -2.39
CA ASP A 14 2.24 6.07 -2.61
C ASP A 14 2.65 5.35 -1.32
N PHE A 15 3.48 4.31 -1.43
CA PHE A 15 4.04 3.62 -0.25
C PHE A 15 4.67 4.59 0.75
N LEU A 16 5.31 5.66 0.27
CA LEU A 16 5.93 6.67 1.13
C LEU A 16 4.93 7.39 2.05
N GLU A 17 3.65 7.43 1.67
CA GLU A 17 2.57 8.03 2.45
C GLU A 17 2.22 7.21 3.70
N LEU A 18 2.69 5.96 3.80
CA LEU A 18 2.56 5.11 4.98
C LEU A 18 3.69 5.31 6.00
N THR A 19 4.73 6.06 5.64
CA THR A 19 5.86 6.26 6.54
C THR A 19 5.52 7.29 7.64
N PRO A 20 6.21 7.26 8.79
CA PRO A 20 6.03 8.25 9.86
C PRO A 20 6.27 9.70 9.43
N ARG A 21 6.83 9.92 8.24
CA ARG A 21 6.97 11.24 7.62
C ARG A 21 5.62 11.91 7.40
N ASN A 22 4.59 11.15 7.04
CA ASN A 22 3.22 11.66 6.94
C ASN A 22 2.50 11.48 8.28
N LYS A 23 2.52 12.55 9.10
CA LYS A 23 1.93 12.56 10.44
C LYS A 23 0.40 12.42 10.41
N GLU A 24 -0.27 12.89 9.36
CA GLU A 24 -1.73 12.78 9.24
C GLU A 24 -2.14 11.33 8.98
N ASN A 25 -1.53 10.69 7.97
CA ASN A 25 -1.80 9.28 7.67
C ASN A 25 -1.42 8.34 8.82
N SER A 26 -0.34 8.68 9.55
CA SER A 26 0.05 7.96 10.76
C SER A 26 -1.00 8.09 11.87
N LYS A 27 -1.54 9.30 12.10
CA LYS A 27 -2.65 9.53 13.05
C LYS A 27 -3.92 8.80 12.63
N LEU A 28 -4.21 8.77 11.33
CA LEU A 28 -5.33 8.05 10.74
C LEU A 28 -5.10 6.53 10.67
N ARG A 29 -3.98 6.03 11.20
CA ARG A 29 -3.63 4.60 11.30
C ARG A 29 -3.71 3.88 9.94
N HIS A 30 -3.30 4.53 8.86
CA HIS A 30 -3.37 3.94 7.51
C HIS A 30 -2.74 2.55 7.43
N ILE A 31 -1.59 2.35 8.09
CA ILE A 31 -0.92 1.04 8.17
C ILE A 31 -1.83 -0.04 8.76
N ALA A 32 -2.59 0.28 9.82
CA ALA A 32 -3.51 -0.68 10.44
C ALA A 32 -4.67 -1.04 9.50
N CYS A 33 -5.28 -0.05 8.85
CA CYS A 33 -6.36 -0.26 7.88
C CYS A 33 -5.92 -1.14 6.70
N TRP A 34 -4.74 -0.86 6.14
CA TRP A 34 -4.18 -1.69 5.06
C TRP A 34 -3.81 -3.10 5.54
N LEU A 35 -3.34 -3.24 6.78
CA LEU A 35 -3.06 -4.55 7.35
C LEU A 35 -4.34 -5.37 7.54
N GLU A 36 -5.44 -4.77 8.00
CA GLU A 36 -6.74 -5.42 8.10
C GLU A 36 -7.24 -5.89 6.73
N ALA A 37 -7.20 -5.00 5.73
CA ALA A 37 -7.57 -5.34 4.36
C ALA A 37 -6.72 -6.49 3.79
N LEU A 38 -5.41 -6.48 4.04
CA LEU A 38 -4.50 -7.55 3.60
C LEU A 38 -4.73 -8.86 4.35
N ARG A 39 -5.03 -8.82 5.66
CA ARG A 39 -5.35 -10.02 6.44
C ARG A 39 -6.61 -10.70 5.92
N TYR A 40 -7.63 -9.94 5.55
CA TYR A 40 -8.80 -10.50 4.90
C TYR A 40 -8.44 -11.08 3.52
N LYS A 41 -7.77 -10.31 2.66
CA LYS A 41 -7.46 -10.73 1.28
C LYS A 41 -6.55 -11.96 1.19
N VAL A 42 -5.55 -12.06 2.06
CA VAL A 42 -4.53 -13.12 2.00
C VAL A 42 -4.89 -14.31 2.91
N LEU A 43 -5.47 -14.06 4.08
CA LEU A 43 -5.73 -15.09 5.09
C LEU A 43 -7.21 -15.40 5.30
N GLY A 44 -8.13 -14.64 4.72
CA GLY A 44 -9.57 -14.76 4.97
C GLY A 44 -9.98 -14.37 6.40
N ILE A 45 -9.13 -13.64 7.13
CA ILE A 45 -9.38 -13.27 8.53
C ILE A 45 -9.93 -11.85 8.61
N GLY A 46 -11.10 -11.70 9.22
CA GLY A 46 -11.78 -10.41 9.43
C GLY A 46 -12.92 -10.19 8.42
N GLU A 47 -13.30 -8.94 8.25
CA GLU A 47 -14.38 -8.54 7.34
C GLU A 47 -13.83 -8.08 5.98
N PRO A 48 -14.59 -8.27 4.88
CA PRO A 48 -14.23 -7.72 3.58
C PRO A 48 -14.12 -6.20 3.65
N TYR A 49 -13.03 -5.69 3.08
CA TYR A 49 -12.84 -4.24 3.00
C TYR A 49 -13.74 -3.67 1.90
N HIS A 50 -14.81 -3.00 2.30
CA HIS A 50 -15.79 -2.45 1.37
C HIS A 50 -15.26 -1.21 0.61
N PRO A 51 -15.82 -0.90 -0.58
CA PRO A 51 -15.52 0.33 -1.33
C PRO A 51 -15.53 1.61 -0.51
N ALA A 52 -16.50 1.77 0.40
CA ALA A 52 -16.59 2.92 1.30
C ALA A 52 -15.40 3.03 2.27
N GLY A 53 -14.80 1.90 2.65
CA GLY A 53 -13.58 1.87 3.46
C GLY A 53 -12.40 2.45 2.69
N PHE A 54 -12.26 2.10 1.41
CA PHE A 54 -11.22 2.66 0.54
C PHE A 54 -11.42 4.16 0.29
N ASP A 55 -12.65 4.60 0.03
CA ASP A 55 -12.97 6.03 -0.14
C ASP A 55 -12.59 6.85 1.11
N LYS A 56 -12.90 6.34 2.30
CA LYS A 56 -12.50 6.97 3.56
C LYS A 56 -10.98 6.99 3.76
N LEU A 57 -10.30 5.86 3.50
CA LEU A 57 -8.85 5.73 3.69
C LEU A 57 -8.06 6.64 2.72
N LEU A 58 -8.62 6.86 1.54
CA LEU A 58 -8.01 7.64 0.47
C LEU A 58 -8.58 9.05 0.39
N GLN A 59 -9.38 9.45 1.38
CA GLN A 59 -10.01 10.76 1.41
C GLN A 59 -8.95 11.86 1.31
N GLY A 60 -9.13 12.77 0.36
CA GLY A 60 -8.22 13.88 0.13
C GLY A 60 -7.13 13.60 -0.91
N TYR A 61 -6.92 12.36 -1.35
CA TYR A 61 -6.06 12.05 -2.49
C TYR A 61 -6.88 12.17 -3.78
N SER A 62 -6.31 12.87 -4.78
CA SER A 62 -7.06 13.33 -5.94
C SER A 62 -7.16 12.23 -7.00
N VAL A 63 -6.01 11.69 -7.42
CA VAL A 63 -5.87 10.72 -8.50
C VAL A 63 -4.45 10.18 -8.41
N ALA A 64 -4.34 8.86 -8.65
CA ALA A 64 -3.13 8.06 -8.84
C ALA A 64 -2.61 7.34 -7.60
N PHE A 65 -2.94 6.07 -7.60
CA PHE A 65 -2.28 5.04 -6.83
C PHE A 65 -0.98 4.69 -7.55
N SER A 66 0.15 4.99 -6.92
CA SER A 66 1.40 4.34 -7.29
C SER A 66 1.75 3.35 -6.21
N ASP A 67 2.04 2.12 -6.63
CA ASP A 67 2.69 1.11 -5.79
C ASP A 67 1.81 0.48 -4.69
N MET A 68 2.45 -0.37 -3.89
CA MET A 68 1.88 -0.98 -2.70
C MET A 68 1.50 0.10 -1.67
N PRO A 69 0.37 -0.05 -0.96
CA PRO A 69 -0.49 -1.23 -0.90
C PRO A 69 -1.62 -1.27 -1.94
N CYS A 70 -1.94 -0.15 -2.59
CA CYS A 70 -3.12 -0.02 -3.45
C CYS A 70 -3.10 -0.98 -4.65
N ILE A 71 -1.92 -1.25 -5.24
CA ILE A 71 -1.79 -2.17 -6.37
C ILE A 71 -2.24 -3.61 -6.04
N ASN A 72 -2.18 -4.00 -4.77
CA ASN A 72 -2.62 -5.33 -4.33
C ASN A 72 -4.16 -5.46 -4.32
N PHE A 73 -4.89 -4.36 -4.49
CA PHE A 73 -6.36 -4.29 -4.47
C PHE A 73 -6.92 -3.79 -5.80
N SER A 74 -6.28 -4.09 -6.92
CA SER A 74 -6.66 -3.55 -8.23
C SER A 74 -8.15 -3.78 -8.56
N ASP A 75 -8.66 -4.98 -8.32
CA ASP A 75 -10.03 -5.34 -8.68
C ASP A 75 -11.03 -4.63 -7.78
N GLU A 76 -10.74 -4.54 -6.48
CA GLU A 76 -11.56 -3.81 -5.51
C GLU A 76 -11.55 -2.31 -5.78
N MET A 77 -10.41 -1.76 -6.22
CA MET A 77 -10.28 -0.35 -6.60
C MET A 77 -11.06 -0.03 -7.88
N LEU A 78 -11.05 -0.93 -8.86
CA LEU A 78 -11.85 -0.78 -10.08
C LEU A 78 -13.34 -0.83 -9.78
N ALA A 79 -13.75 -1.70 -8.86
CA ALA A 79 -15.14 -1.79 -8.40
C ALA A 79 -15.56 -0.56 -7.58
N ALA A 80 -14.67 -0.05 -6.71
CA ALA A 80 -14.94 1.13 -5.87
C ALA A 80 -14.96 2.44 -6.67
N PHE A 81 -14.11 2.56 -7.68
CA PHE A 81 -13.94 3.77 -8.48
C PHE A 81 -14.11 3.49 -9.98
N PRO A 82 -15.31 3.11 -10.45
CA PRO A 82 -15.53 2.69 -11.84
C PRO A 82 -15.26 3.80 -12.87
N ASN A 83 -15.35 5.07 -12.45
CA ASN A 83 -15.09 6.23 -13.31
C ASN A 83 -13.61 6.66 -13.32
N ALA A 84 -12.75 6.02 -12.52
CA ALA A 84 -11.34 6.38 -12.45
C ALA A 84 -10.59 5.91 -13.70
N LYS A 85 -9.66 6.74 -14.19
CA LYS A 85 -8.74 6.37 -15.27
C LYS A 85 -7.61 5.52 -14.71
N VAL A 86 -7.31 4.41 -15.37
CA VAL A 86 -6.25 3.47 -14.98
C VAL A 86 -5.03 3.66 -15.87
N VAL A 87 -3.85 3.75 -15.27
CA VAL A 87 -2.58 3.86 -15.99
C VAL A 87 -1.67 2.72 -15.57
N LEU A 88 -1.36 1.82 -16.50
CA LEU A 88 -0.42 0.72 -16.30
C LEU A 88 0.97 1.13 -16.79
N THR A 89 1.91 1.28 -15.86
CA THR A 89 3.31 1.48 -16.24
C THR A 89 3.96 0.16 -16.63
N ARG A 90 4.71 0.16 -17.73
CA ARG A 90 5.40 -1.03 -18.25
C ARG A 90 6.89 -0.75 -18.34
N ARG A 91 7.70 -1.77 -18.05
CA ARG A 91 9.15 -1.79 -18.19
C ARG A 91 9.56 -3.15 -18.74
N GLU A 92 10.73 -3.21 -19.36
CA GLU A 92 11.34 -4.48 -19.77
C GLU A 92 11.49 -5.42 -18.54
N PRO A 93 11.05 -6.69 -18.64
CA PRO A 93 10.99 -7.61 -17.49
C PRO A 93 12.32 -7.82 -16.76
N VAL A 94 13.42 -8.04 -17.48
CA VAL A 94 14.75 -8.34 -16.88
C VAL A 94 15.26 -7.13 -16.10
N ALA A 95 15.18 -5.94 -16.68
CA ALA A 95 15.49 -4.68 -16.00
C ALA A 95 14.59 -4.43 -14.79
N TRP A 96 13.33 -4.90 -14.84
CA TRP A 96 12.41 -4.80 -13.72
C TRP A 96 12.79 -5.71 -12.56
N VAL A 97 13.09 -6.97 -12.82
CA VAL A 97 13.55 -7.93 -11.79
C VAL A 97 14.82 -7.43 -11.12
N LYS A 98 15.83 -7.04 -11.90
CA LYS A 98 17.11 -6.52 -11.36
C LYS A 98 16.90 -5.30 -10.45
N SER A 99 15.94 -4.45 -10.78
CA SER A 99 15.58 -3.29 -9.96
C SER A 99 14.90 -3.72 -8.65
N LEU A 100 14.04 -4.74 -8.65
CA LEU A 100 13.44 -5.28 -7.42
C LEU A 100 14.47 -5.93 -6.50
N GLU A 101 15.39 -6.72 -7.07
CA GLU A 101 16.52 -7.34 -6.35
C GLU A 101 17.33 -6.29 -5.59
N SER A 102 17.63 -5.16 -6.25
CA SER A 102 18.40 -4.07 -5.64
C SER A 102 17.64 -3.24 -4.59
N SER A 103 16.32 -3.41 -4.47
CA SER A 103 15.45 -2.58 -3.62
C SER A 103 14.63 -3.42 -2.62
N ILE A 104 13.42 -3.82 -2.99
CA ILE A 104 12.45 -4.48 -2.10
C ILE A 104 12.97 -5.85 -1.67
N TYR A 105 13.46 -6.68 -2.60
CA TYR A 105 13.93 -8.03 -2.25
C TYR A 105 15.11 -8.00 -1.32
N ARG A 106 16.03 -7.05 -1.50
CA ARG A 106 17.13 -6.84 -0.55
C ARG A 106 16.63 -6.63 0.87
N VAL A 107 15.54 -5.89 1.07
CA VAL A 107 14.95 -5.68 2.40
C VAL A 107 14.26 -6.94 2.91
N VAL A 108 13.46 -7.61 2.07
CA VAL A 108 12.72 -8.83 2.44
C VAL A 108 13.66 -9.98 2.80
N GLU A 109 14.84 -10.04 2.20
CA GLU A 109 15.86 -11.06 2.45
C GLU A 109 16.77 -10.76 3.65
N TRP A 110 16.53 -9.68 4.40
CA TRP A 110 17.34 -9.37 5.58
C TRP A 110 17.30 -10.49 6.61
N ARG A 111 18.48 -11.00 6.97
CA ARG A 111 18.66 -12.05 7.98
C ARG A 111 18.20 -11.64 9.39
N VAL A 112 17.83 -10.37 9.58
CA VAL A 112 17.26 -9.86 10.82
C VAL A 112 15.80 -10.27 10.99
N TRP A 113 15.07 -10.64 9.93
CA TRP A 113 13.63 -10.96 10.03
C TRP A 113 13.30 -12.11 11.00
N PRO A 114 14.03 -13.24 11.04
CA PRO A 114 13.78 -14.28 12.05
C PRO A 114 13.97 -13.78 13.48
N PHE A 115 14.99 -12.94 13.70
CA PHE A 115 15.24 -12.33 15.01
C PHE A 115 14.14 -11.33 15.39
N LEU A 116 13.75 -10.43 14.47
CA LEU A 116 12.64 -9.50 14.67
C LEU A 116 11.34 -10.24 14.99
N ARG A 117 11.04 -11.33 14.29
CA ARG A 117 9.87 -12.17 14.56
C ARG A 117 9.92 -12.81 15.95
N PHE A 118 11.11 -13.16 16.45
CA PHE A 118 11.26 -13.75 17.78
C PHE A 118 11.03 -12.71 18.88
N ILE A 119 11.49 -11.47 18.70
CA ILE A 119 11.32 -10.39 19.69
C ILE A 119 10.01 -9.63 19.54
N ASP A 120 9.27 -9.82 18.43
CA ASP A 120 7.97 -9.20 18.21
C ASP A 120 6.99 -9.73 19.29
N PRO A 121 6.49 -8.86 20.19
CA PRO A 121 5.59 -9.31 21.23
C PRO A 121 4.33 -9.95 20.61
N PRO A 122 3.80 -11.05 21.17
CA PRO A 122 2.57 -11.63 20.68
C PRO A 122 1.48 -10.56 20.69
N LYS A 123 0.84 -10.34 19.54
CA LYS A 123 -0.22 -9.32 19.37
C LYS A 123 -1.45 -9.66 20.21
N SER A 124 -1.39 -9.34 21.49
CA SER A 124 -2.53 -8.98 22.33
C SER A 124 -2.42 -7.48 22.61
N ALA A 125 -3.47 -6.72 22.30
CA ALA A 125 -3.62 -5.28 22.60
C ALA A 125 -3.10 -4.24 21.57
N ILE A 126 -3.41 -4.44 20.28
CA ILE A 126 -3.76 -3.29 19.42
C ILE A 126 -5.04 -3.66 18.64
N ILE A 127 -6.15 -3.70 19.37
CA ILE A 127 -7.52 -3.54 18.85
C ILE A 127 -8.04 -2.30 19.56
#